data_AF-C6MAC8-F1
#
_entry.id   AF-C6MAC8-F1
#
_cell.length_a   1.000
_cell.length_b   1.000
_cell.length_c   1.000
_cell.angle_alpha   90.00
_cell.angle_beta   90.00
_cell.angle_gamma   90.00
#
_symmetry.space_group_name_H-M   'P 1'
#
loop_
_entity.id
_entity.type
_entity.pdbx_description
1 polymer ?
#
loop_
_entity_poly.entity_id
_entity_poly.type
_entity_poly.pdbx_seq_one_letter_code
_entity_poly.pdbx_strand_id
1 'polypeptide(L)' 'MKQTVSQYSPSLPSYSGLTLNQDKATKPQTVQIVRNRFTWCFSTLENRSL' A
#
# COMPACT_ATOMS: atom_id res chain seq x y z
N MET A 1 1.32 -29.02 50.44
CA MET A 1 0.81 -27.65 50.27
C MET A 1 0.73 -27.37 48.78
N LYS A 2 -0.48 -27.24 48.24
CA LYS A 2 -0.69 -26.96 46.82
C LYS A 2 -0.34 -25.50 46.58
N GLN A 3 0.72 -25.21 45.85
CA GLN A 3 0.95 -23.87 45.31
C GLN A 3 0.47 -23.87 43.87
N THR A 4 -0.71 -23.29 43.69
CA THR A 4 -1.31 -22.96 42.40
C THR A 4 -0.42 -21.96 41.67
N VAL A 5 0.28 -22.42 40.64
CA VAL A 5 0.93 -21.53 39.67
C VAL A 5 -0.20 -20.87 38.87
N SER A 6 -0.49 -19.61 39.15
CA SER A 6 -1.42 -18.81 38.37
C SER A 6 -0.87 -18.67 36.95
N GLN A 7 -1.53 -19.29 35.98
CA GLN A 7 -1.25 -19.10 34.56
C GLN A 7 -1.65 -17.69 34.15
N TYR A 8 -0.70 -16.78 34.16
CA TYR A 8 -0.79 -15.53 33.41
C TYR A 8 -0.04 -15.71 32.10
N SER A 9 -0.73 -16.22 31.08
CA SER A 9 -0.30 -16.03 29.69
C SER A 9 -0.70 -14.60 29.31
N PRO A 10 0.23 -13.64 29.15
CA PRO A 10 -0.16 -12.33 28.67
C PRO A 10 -0.73 -12.50 27.26
N SER A 11 -2.02 -12.25 27.11
CA SER A 11 -2.65 -12.08 25.80
C SER A 11 -2.02 -10.83 25.18
N LEU A 12 -0.91 -11.02 24.45
CA LEU A 12 -0.36 -9.98 23.60
C LEU A 12 -1.51 -9.50 22.71
N PRO A 13 -1.82 -8.19 22.67
CA PRO A 13 -2.80 -7.70 21.72
C PRO A 13 -2.28 -8.12 20.35
N SER A 14 -3.02 -9.02 19.68
CA SER A 14 -2.78 -9.35 18.30
C SER A 14 -2.73 -8.03 17.55
N TYR A 15 -1.53 -7.55 17.23
CA TYR A 15 -1.35 -6.59 16.16
C TYR A 15 -1.89 -7.32 14.94
N SER A 16 -3.17 -7.13 14.66
CA SER A 16 -3.76 -7.55 13.40
C SER A 16 -2.93 -6.81 12.37
N GLY A 17 -2.14 -7.56 11.59
CA GLY A 17 -1.27 -7.06 10.54
C GLY A 17 -2.06 -6.46 9.37
N LEU A 18 -3.02 -5.59 9.66
CA LEU A 18 -3.68 -4.71 8.74
C LEU A 18 -2.63 -3.71 8.27
N THR A 19 -1.86 -4.16 7.28
CA THR A 19 -1.01 -3.29 6.48
C THR A 19 -1.91 -2.14 6.02
N LEU A 20 -1.50 -0.89 6.30
CA LEU A 20 -2.23 0.36 6.06
C LEU A 20 -2.54 0.65 4.57
N ASN A 21 -2.39 -0.35 3.71
CA ASN A 21 -2.47 -0.27 2.25
C ASN A 21 -3.55 -1.19 1.66
N GLN A 22 -4.40 -1.83 2.49
CA GLN A 22 -5.38 -2.83 2.02
C GLN A 22 -6.44 -2.27 1.07
N ASP A 23 -6.64 -0.95 1.02
CA ASP A 23 -7.68 -0.29 0.23
C ASP A 23 -7.15 0.52 -0.96
N LYS A 24 -5.84 0.57 -1.22
CA LYS A 24 -5.30 1.34 -2.36
C LYS A 24 -5.26 0.55 -3.66
N ALA A 25 -6.36 -0.09 -4.02
CA ALA A 25 -6.58 -0.61 -5.37
C ALA A 25 -6.77 0.58 -6.32
N THR A 26 -5.67 1.05 -6.91
CA THR A 26 -5.72 2.16 -7.87
C THR A 26 -6.31 1.63 -9.18
N LYS A 27 -7.39 2.25 -9.68
CA LYS A 27 -8.10 1.85 -10.92
C LYS A 27 -7.09 1.71 -12.08
N PRO A 28 -6.84 0.48 -12.61
CA PRO A 28 -5.81 0.25 -13.63
C PRO A 28 -5.96 1.16 -14.85
N GLN A 29 -7.21 1.41 -15.26
CA GLN A 29 -7.57 2.30 -16.37
C GLN A 29 -7.05 3.73 -16.20
N THR A 30 -7.23 4.33 -15.02
CA THR A 30 -6.81 5.72 -14.77
C THR A 30 -5.28 5.83 -14.80
N VAL A 31 -4.59 4.84 -14.26
CA VAL A 31 -3.12 4.83 -14.27
C VAL A 31 -2.59 4.69 -15.71
N GLN A 32 -3.22 3.86 -16.55
CA GLN A 32 -2.87 3.74 -17.97
C GLN A 32 -3.09 5.05 -18.74
N ILE A 33 -4.23 5.71 -18.53
CA ILE A 33 -4.53 7.01 -19.17
C ILE A 33 -3.50 8.07 -18.77
N VAL A 34 -3.19 8.18 -17.48
CA VAL A 34 -2.24 9.16 -16.97
C VAL A 34 -0.83 8.91 -17.53
N ARG A 35 -0.38 7.64 -17.58
CA ARG A 35 0.91 7.28 -18.20
C ARG A 35 0.97 7.65 -19.68
N ASN A 36 -0.06 7.31 -20.45
CA ASN A 36 -0.11 7.63 -21.87
C ASN A 36 -0.07 9.14 -22.14
N ARG A 37 -0.77 9.93 -21.30
CA ARG A 37 -0.71 11.40 -21.37
C ARG A 37 0.68 11.94 -21.06
N PHE A 38 1.34 11.43 -20.01
CA PHE A 38 2.70 11.85 -19.68
C PHE A 38 3.69 11.52 -20.81
N THR A 39 3.66 10.31 -21.36
CA THR A 39 4.50 9.94 -22.51
C THR A 39 4.27 10.87 -23.69
N TRP A 40 3.02 11.15 -24.04
CA TRP A 40 2.69 12.09 -25.11
C TRP A 40 3.23 13.50 -24.85
N CYS A 41 3.09 14.03 -23.63
CA CYS A 41 3.64 15.34 -23.26
C CYS A 41 5.16 15.40 -23.51
N PHE A 42 5.92 14.39 -23.08
CA PHE A 42 7.36 14.35 -23.34
C PHE A 42 7.68 14.30 -24.83
N SER A 43 7.00 13.46 -25.61
CA SER A 43 7.19 13.43 -27.06
C SER A 43 6.91 14.79 -27.71
N THR A 44 5.89 15.54 -27.27
CA THR A 44 5.61 16.88 -27.80
C THR A 44 6.63 17.93 -27.37
N LEU A 45 7.20 17.81 -26.17
CA LEU A 45 8.24 18.72 -25.68
C LEU A 45 9.57 18.45 -26.40
N GLU A 46 9.95 17.19 -26.58
CA GLU A 46 11.14 16.78 -27.33
C GLU A 46 11.04 17.19 -28.81
N ASN A 47 9.88 17.00 -29.45
CA ASN A 47 9.67 17.41 -30.86
C ASN A 47 9.56 18.94 -31.05
N ARG A 48 9.33 19.72 -29.98
CA ARG A 48 9.29 21.20 -30.03
C ARG A 48 10.61 21.85 -29.63
N SER A 49 11.55 21.11 -29.04
CA SER A 49 12.85 21.62 -28.61
C SER A 49 13.87 21.70 -29.76
N LEU A 50 13.43 22.12 -30.96
CA LEU A 50 14.31 22.45 -32.09
C LEU A 50 15.07 23.74 -31.81
#